data_AF-A0A9P6W9Q0-F1
#
_entry.id   AF-A0A9P6W9Q0-F1
#
_cell.length_a   1.000
_cell.length_b   1.000
_cell.length_c   1.000
_cell.angle_alpha   90.00
_cell.angle_beta   90.00
_cell.angle_gamma   90.00
#
_symmetry.space_group_name_H-M   'P 1'
#
loop_
_entity.id
_entity.type
_entity.pdbx_description
1 polymer ?
#
loop_
_entity_poly.entity_id
_entity_poly.type
_entity_poly.pdbx_seq_one_letter_code
_entity_poly.pdbx_strand_id
1 'polypeptide(L)'
;MNRVNESFQITYNNYKQSLEDLQNKIIELGHDLEEHDVVIDTLSKTDDDRKCYRMIGGALVQSDVKTTKPILTVKRDNLNDTISKMKADLVKIATEFETWKKDNKIQVVKQ
;
A
#
# COMPACT_ATOMS: atom_id res chain seq x y z
N MET A 1 -8.92 14.90 36.51
CA MET A 1 -7.63 15.27 35.86
C MET A 1 -6.92 14.08 35.20
N ASN A 2 -6.87 12.87 35.79
CA ASN A 2 -6.20 11.71 35.13
C ASN A 2 -6.87 11.15 33.85
N ARG A 3 -8.20 11.02 33.82
CA ARG A 3 -8.91 10.39 32.68
C ARG A 3 -8.73 11.09 31.32
N VAL A 4 -8.58 12.41 31.32
CA VAL A 4 -8.40 13.19 30.07
C VAL A 4 -7.01 12.94 29.48
N ASN A 5 -5.98 12.90 30.33
CA ASN A 5 -4.61 12.60 29.91
C ASN A 5 -4.49 11.17 29.37
N GLU A 6 -5.12 10.20 30.04
CA GLU A 6 -5.21 8.80 29.54
C GLU A 6 -5.87 8.73 28.16
N SER A 7 -6.98 9.46 27.96
CA SER A 7 -7.66 9.53 26.67
C SER A 7 -6.77 10.13 25.58
N PHE A 8 -6.01 11.19 25.88
CA PHE A 8 -5.11 11.79 24.91
C PHE A 8 -3.94 10.87 24.54
N GLN A 9 -3.41 10.12 25.51
CA GLN A 9 -2.37 9.14 25.22
C GLN A 9 -2.86 8.00 24.32
N ILE A 10 -4.09 7.52 24.54
CA ILE A 10 -4.72 6.52 23.67
C ILE A 10 -4.88 7.08 22.25
N THR A 11 -5.45 8.28 22.10
CA THR A 11 -5.63 8.91 20.78
C THR A 11 -4.30 9.13 20.06
N TYR A 12 -3.26 9.58 20.78
CA TYR A 12 -1.91 9.73 20.22
C TYR A 12 -1.37 8.40 19.68
N ASN A 13 -1.47 7.33 20.48
CA ASN A 13 -1.02 6.00 20.08
C ASN A 13 -1.80 5.47 18.87
N ASN A 14 -3.11 5.71 18.82
CA ASN A 14 -3.94 5.32 17.67
C ASN A 14 -3.51 6.02 16.37
N TYR A 15 -3.21 7.33 16.43
CA TYR A 15 -2.67 8.06 15.28
C TYR A 15 -1.33 7.49 14.83
N LYS A 16 -0.43 7.20 15.77
CA LYS A 16 0.87 6.60 15.49
C LYS A 16 0.74 5.23 14.83
N GLN A 17 -0.05 4.34 15.42
CA GLN A 17 -0.31 3.02 14.89
C GLN A 17 -0.89 3.09 13.47
N SER A 18 -1.89 3.96 13.25
CA SER A 18 -2.51 4.11 11.93
C SER A 18 -1.52 4.58 10.86
N LEU A 19 -0.62 5.51 11.21
CA LEU A 19 0.41 5.99 10.29
C LEU A 19 1.44 4.91 9.97
N GLU A 20 1.88 4.15 10.98
CA GLU A 20 2.82 3.04 10.82
C GLU A 20 2.22 1.91 9.97
N ASP A 21 0.97 1.52 10.23
CA ASP A 21 0.26 0.49 9.47
C ASP A 21 0.10 0.88 7.99
N LEU A 22 -0.31 2.13 7.73
CA LEU A 22 -0.42 2.65 6.36
C LEU A 22 0.94 2.66 5.67
N GLN A 23 1.99 3.10 6.35
CA GLN A 23 3.33 3.17 5.78
C GLN A 23 3.86 1.77 5.44
N ASN A 24 3.69 0.80 6.35
CA ASN A 24 4.06 -0.59 6.11
C ASN A 24 3.31 -1.17 4.91
N LYS A 25 1.99 -0.92 4.80
CA LYS A 25 1.20 -1.43 3.70
C LYS A 25 1.54 -0.79 2.35
N ILE A 26 1.88 0.51 2.34
CA ILE A 26 2.37 1.21 1.14
C ILE A 26 3.69 0.59 0.65
N ILE A 27 4.60 0.25 1.56
CA ILE A 27 5.89 -0.38 1.20
C ILE A 27 5.65 -1.78 0.64
N GLU A 28 4.83 -2.59 1.32
CA GLU A 28 4.48 -3.94 0.87
C GLU A 28 3.89 -3.93 -0.54
N LEU A 29 2.85 -3.13 -0.79
CA LEU A 29 2.24 -3.01 -2.12
C LEU A 29 3.18 -2.38 -3.14
N GLY A 30 4.12 -1.53 -2.70
CA GLY A 30 5.16 -0.96 -3.54
C GLY A 30 6.08 -2.02 -4.12
N HIS A 31 6.49 -3.01 -3.32
CA HIS A 31 7.27 -4.15 -3.82
C HIS A 31 6.45 -5.01 -4.81
N ASP A 32 5.19 -5.29 -4.51
CA ASP A 32 4.31 -6.03 -5.43
C ASP A 32 4.19 -5.31 -6.79
N LEU A 33 4.09 -3.98 -6.78
CA LEU A 33 4.04 -3.15 -7.98
C LEU A 33 5.32 -3.27 -8.81
N GLU A 34 6.49 -3.18 -8.16
CA GLU A 34 7.80 -3.32 -8.82
C GLU A 34 7.98 -4.72 -9.43
N GLU A 35 7.56 -5.78 -8.72
CA GLU A 35 7.56 -7.14 -9.26
C GLU A 35 6.68 -7.26 -10.50
N HIS A 36 5.49 -6.66 -10.47
CA HIS A 36 4.59 -6.60 -11.62
C HIS A 36 5.23 -5.90 -12.83
N ASP A 37 5.92 -4.78 -12.61
CA ASP A 37 6.60 -4.04 -13.68
C ASP A 37 7.72 -4.89 -14.32
N VAL A 38 8.52 -5.60 -13.52
CA VAL A 38 9.57 -6.52 -14.02
C VAL A 38 8.98 -7.65 -14.88
N VAL A 39 7.88 -8.25 -14.43
CA VAL A 39 7.20 -9.32 -15.19
C VAL A 39 6.65 -8.78 -16.51
N ILE A 40 6.01 -7.61 -16.50
CA ILE A 40 5.45 -6.99 -17.70
C ILE A 40 6.55 -6.62 -18.70
N ASP A 41 7.68 -6.06 -18.25
CA ASP A 41 8.82 -5.74 -19.12
C ASP A 41 9.39 -7.01 -19.79
N THR A 42 9.51 -8.10 -19.02
CA THR A 42 9.96 -9.40 -19.53
C THR A 42 9.01 -9.97 -20.58
N LEU A 43 7.70 -9.91 -20.32
CA LEU A 43 6.67 -10.37 -21.25
C LEU A 43 6.60 -9.51 -22.51
N SER A 44 6.90 -8.21 -22.41
CA SER A 44 6.89 -7.29 -23.56
C SER A 44 8.00 -7.60 -24.57
N LYS A 45 9.06 -8.30 -24.14
CA LYS A 45 10.17 -8.77 -24.98
C LYS A 45 9.98 -10.21 -25.46
N THR A 46 8.83 -10.83 -25.16
CA THR A 46 8.52 -12.22 -25.48
C THR A 46 7.45 -12.29 -26.57
N ASP A 47 7.51 -13.30 -27.44
CA ASP A 47 6.50 -13.53 -28.47
C ASP A 47 5.09 -13.64 -27.88
N ASP A 48 4.15 -12.89 -28.45
CA ASP A 48 2.77 -12.79 -27.98
C ASP A 48 2.03 -14.15 -28.01
N ASP A 49 2.35 -15.03 -28.95
CA ASP A 49 1.76 -16.37 -29.08
C ASP A 49 2.44 -17.44 -28.19
N ARG A 50 3.49 -17.06 -27.44
CA ARG A 50 4.17 -18.01 -26.55
C ARG A 50 3.22 -18.44 -25.43
N LYS A 51 3.18 -19.74 -25.17
CA LYS A 51 2.38 -20.30 -24.06
C LYS A 51 2.86 -19.75 -22.72
N CYS A 52 1.90 -19.31 -21.91
CA CYS A 52 2.08 -18.91 -20.52
C CYS A 52 1.34 -19.87 -19.59
N TYR A 53 1.82 -20.02 -18.37
CA TYR A 53 1.14 -20.79 -17.33
C TYR A 53 1.02 -19.94 -16.07
N ARG A 54 -0.20 -19.77 -15.57
CA ARG A 54 -0.48 -19.05 -14.33
C ARG A 54 -0.82 -20.03 -13.23
N MET A 55 -0.18 -19.88 -12.07
CA MET A 55 -0.51 -20.68 -10.88
C MET A 55 -1.71 -20.06 -10.17
N ILE A 56 -2.79 -20.83 -10.01
CA ILE A 56 -4.03 -20.42 -9.32
C ILE A 56 -4.46 -21.57 -8.42
N GLY A 57 -4.47 -21.35 -7.10
CA GLY A 57 -4.91 -22.36 -6.13
C GLY A 57 -4.15 -23.69 -6.23
N GLY A 58 -2.87 -23.65 -6.62
CA GLY A 58 -2.04 -24.85 -6.83
C GLY A 58 -2.17 -25.52 -8.20
N ALA A 59 -3.05 -25.04 -9.09
CA ALA A 59 -3.17 -25.52 -10.46
C ALA A 59 -2.48 -24.56 -11.45
N LEU A 60 -1.83 -25.12 -12.48
CA LEU A 60 -1.30 -24.34 -13.60
C LEU A 60 -2.36 -24.21 -14.69
N VAL A 61 -2.80 -22.98 -14.95
CA VAL A 61 -3.74 -22.66 -16.01
C VAL A 61 -2.96 -22.15 -17.22
N GLN A 62 -3.08 -22.85 -18.35
CA GLN A 62 -2.45 -22.45 -19.60
C GLN A 62 -3.15 -21.24 -20.23
N SER A 63 -2.37 -20.32 -20.78
CA SER A 63 -2.76 -19.13 -21.55
C SER A 63 -1.66 -18.82 -22.57
N ASP A 64 -1.64 -17.61 -23.12
CA ASP A 64 -0.53 -17.06 -23.92
C ASP A 64 -0.11 -15.68 -23.40
N VAL A 65 1.00 -15.15 -23.92
CA VAL A 65 1.53 -13.83 -23.54
C VAL A 65 0.54 -12.73 -23.91
N LYS A 66 -0.05 -12.79 -25.11
CA LYS A 66 -1.01 -11.81 -25.64
C LYS A 66 -2.21 -11.59 -24.73
N THR A 67 -2.74 -12.66 -24.14
CA THR A 67 -3.88 -12.65 -23.22
C THR A 67 -3.46 -12.32 -21.79
N THR A 68 -2.27 -12.76 -21.37
CA THR A 68 -1.79 -12.59 -19.99
C THR A 68 -1.29 -11.18 -19.71
N LYS A 69 -0.56 -10.57 -20.66
CA LYS A 69 0.06 -9.24 -20.51
C LYS A 69 -0.95 -8.15 -20.15
N PRO A 70 -2.09 -7.99 -20.85
CA PRO A 70 -3.10 -6.99 -20.48
C PRO A 70 -3.69 -7.20 -19.08
N ILE A 71 -3.89 -8.46 -18.66
CA ILE A 71 -4.41 -8.78 -17.32
C ILE A 71 -3.42 -8.33 -16.24
N LEU A 72 -2.13 -8.57 -16.44
CA LEU A 72 -1.09 -8.13 -15.51
C LEU A 72 -0.97 -6.60 -15.48
N THR A 73 -1.09 -5.93 -16.63
CA THR A 73 -1.09 -4.45 -16.71
C THR A 73 -2.25 -3.85 -15.93
N VAL A 74 -3.48 -4.34 -16.12
CA VAL A 74 -4.65 -3.84 -15.35
C VAL A 74 -4.46 -4.07 -13.84
N LYS A 75 -3.90 -5.21 -13.44
CA LYS A 75 -3.59 -5.46 -12.02
C LYS A 75 -2.55 -4.49 -11.47
N ARG A 76 -1.47 -4.25 -12.22
CA ARG A 76 -0.42 -3.28 -11.89
C ARG A 76 -1.01 -1.88 -11.72
N ASP A 77 -1.85 -1.44 -12.65
CA ASP A 77 -2.47 -0.11 -12.62
C ASP A 77 -3.38 0.04 -11.38
N ASN A 78 -4.18 -0.97 -11.07
CA ASN A 78 -5.00 -0.99 -9.85
C ASN A 78 -4.16 -0.95 -8.56
N LEU A 79 -3.00 -1.62 -8.53
CA LEU A 79 -2.06 -1.53 -7.41
C LEU A 79 -1.53 -0.10 -7.26
N ASN A 80 -1.09 0.52 -8.36
CA ASN A 80 -0.57 1.89 -8.35
C ASN A 80 -1.63 2.90 -7.88
N ASP A 81 -2.88 2.76 -8.33
CA ASP A 81 -3.99 3.60 -7.89
C ASP A 81 -4.28 3.43 -6.40
N THR A 82 -4.22 2.19 -5.91
CA THR A 82 -4.42 1.88 -4.48
C THR A 82 -3.31 2.50 -3.64
N ILE A 83 -2.05 2.35 -4.04
CA ILE A 83 -0.90 2.95 -3.37
C ILE A 83 -1.03 4.48 -3.34
N SER A 84 -1.45 5.08 -4.43
CA SER A 84 -1.64 6.54 -4.53
C SER A 84 -2.72 7.04 -3.57
N LYS A 85 -3.83 6.31 -3.42
CA LYS A 85 -4.87 6.62 -2.43
C LYS A 85 -4.35 6.48 -1.00
N MET A 86 -3.63 5.40 -0.70
CA MET A 86 -3.06 5.20 0.65
C MET A 86 -2.03 6.27 1.02
N LYS A 87 -1.22 6.73 0.05
CA LYS A 87 -0.32 7.88 0.26
C LYS A 87 -1.08 9.16 0.57
N ALA A 88 -2.19 9.43 -0.13
CA ALA A 88 -3.05 10.57 0.17
C ALA A 88 -3.66 10.48 1.57
N ASP A 89 -4.15 9.29 1.97
CA ASP A 89 -4.70 9.04 3.30
C ASP A 89 -3.64 9.21 4.40
N LEU A 90 -2.40 8.75 4.16
CA LEU A 90 -1.28 8.94 5.08
C LEU A 90 -1.00 10.42 5.33
N VAL A 91 -0.95 11.24 4.27
CA VAL A 91 -0.74 12.70 4.38
C VAL A 91 -1.90 13.37 5.12
N LYS A 92 -3.13 12.95 4.82
CA LYS A 92 -4.33 13.45 5.49
C LYS A 92 -4.28 13.16 7.00
N ILE A 93 -4.06 11.92 7.39
CA ILE A 93 -4.00 11.51 8.81
C ILE A 93 -2.82 12.18 9.52
N ALA A 94 -1.67 12.32 8.86
CA ALA A 94 -0.54 13.04 9.44
C ALA A 94 -0.88 14.51 9.71
N THR A 95 -1.59 15.16 8.79
CA THR A 95 -2.04 16.56 8.96
C THR A 95 -3.06 16.70 10.07
N GLU A 96 -4.03 15.78 10.14
CA GLU A 96 -5.01 15.71 11.24
C GLU A 96 -4.32 15.50 12.58
N PHE A 97 -3.31 14.63 12.64
CA PHE A 97 -2.55 14.36 13.86
C PHE A 97 -1.76 15.60 14.33
N GLU A 98 -1.11 16.32 13.42
CA GLU A 98 -0.44 17.59 13.75
C GLU A 98 -1.42 18.66 14.25
N THR A 99 -2.59 18.77 13.62
CA THR A 99 -3.64 19.71 14.02
C THR A 99 -4.16 19.35 15.41
N TRP A 100 -4.51 18.08 15.64
CA TRP A 100 -4.97 17.59 16.93
C TRP A 100 -3.96 17.83 18.05
N LYS A 101 -2.66 17.62 17.79
CA LYS A 101 -1.59 17.93 18.77
C LYS A 101 -1.55 19.41 19.14
N LYS A 102 -1.68 20.30 18.15
CA LYS A 102 -1.66 21.77 18.37
C LYS A 102 -2.88 22.20 19.18
N ASP A 103 -4.07 21.77 18.78
CA ASP A 103 -5.34 22.16 19.41
C ASP A 103 -5.42 21.73 20.87
N ASN A 104 -4.88 20.56 21.18
CA ASN A 104 -4.87 20.00 22.53
C ASN A 104 -3.57 20.31 23.32
N LYS A 105 -2.66 21.11 22.76
CA LYS A 105 -1.37 21.49 23.36
C LYS A 105 -0.56 20.28 23.84
N ILE A 106 -0.60 19.19 23.06
CA ILE A 106 0.09 17.94 23.38
C ILE A 106 1.60 18.17 23.31
N GLN A 107 2.30 17.91 24.42
CA GLN A 107 3.75 17.92 24.48
C GLN A 107 4.26 16.48 24.60
N VAL A 108 5.12 16.08 23.67
CA VAL A 108 5.77 14.77 23.72
C VAL A 108 7.03 14.92 24.58
N VAL A 109 7.00 14.35 25.77
CA VAL A 109 8.20 14.24 26.63
C VAL A 109 8.91 12.95 26.23
N LYS A 110 10.14 13.07 25.72
CA LYS A 110 11.02 11.89 25.58
C LYS A 110 11.47 11.49 26.98
N GLN A 111 11.16 10.26 27.40
CA GLN A 111 11.84 9.61 28.53
C GLN A 111 13.22 9.16 28.07
#